data_AF-A0AAV2GLQ0-F1
#
_entry.id   AF-A0AAV2GLQ0-F1
#
_cell.length_a   1.000
_cell.length_b   1.000
_cell.length_c   1.000
_cell.angle_alpha   90.00
_cell.angle_beta   90.00
_cell.angle_gamma   90.00
#
_symmetry.space_group_name_H-M   'P 1'
#
loop_
_entity.id
_entity.type
_entity.pdbx_description
1 polymer ?
#
loop_
_entity_poly.entity_id
_entity_poly.type
_entity_poly.pdbx_seq_one_letter_code
_entity_poly.pdbx_strand_id
1 'polypeptide(L)'
;MNPVPFSVPQAARQPSHWTPMLPPNPPHSIAFWENRNVHERQRELQETLVLAETMQRELEALAKLKSIEGSGEDRDRVSTEPMACELFKCLDDRKIDLAAQENVSVSAANDLMSRLRAQLEPFRYIVDETTPWEEKSAAVRLSEKLLKSKRNKRWRKRKRKLAAEMHAKADERFEQADREADEWRAREIAKEAAQLKVESMNAIAKLKAKEERKRLESELELVLMVEKLQELRSLRIQKLKKQGHFLPEEDDKFLEKVQAAAEEEERLAQAAADTDAAKDAIATALESRKSMQSSGSVPKEAIGDVNQDRGSLDQTIQGEERIGSAAESGPSGEKPPESHSYGGGFNTVENLPIEFYHYYHGSSNDMGTLIEVRRVWDAYLRPGGSRIPGHWIQPPRPADDTWASYLVKPK
;
A
#
# COMPACT_ATOMS: atom_id res chain seq x y z
N MET A 1 -87.09 -17.46 6.87
CA MET A 1 -86.50 -16.11 6.87
C MET A 1 -87.25 -15.25 7.87
N ASN A 2 -86.74 -15.13 9.10
CA ASN A 2 -86.72 -13.90 9.91
C ASN A 2 -85.98 -14.17 11.24
N PRO A 3 -85.13 -13.23 11.70
CA PRO A 3 -84.24 -13.43 12.83
C PRO A 3 -84.84 -12.97 14.17
N VAL A 4 -84.20 -13.43 15.24
CA VAL A 4 -84.41 -13.10 16.66
C VAL A 4 -84.20 -11.60 16.93
N PRO A 5 -84.93 -11.02 17.90
CA PRO A 5 -84.34 -9.99 18.75
C PRO A 5 -84.52 -10.23 20.26
N PHE A 6 -83.60 -9.57 20.96
CA PHE A 6 -83.26 -9.57 22.38
C PHE A 6 -84.39 -9.17 23.36
N SER A 7 -84.26 -9.64 24.60
CA SER A 7 -84.73 -8.91 25.80
C SER A 7 -83.87 -9.27 27.01
N VAL A 8 -83.29 -8.24 27.64
CA VAL A 8 -82.60 -8.29 28.95
C VAL A 8 -83.65 -8.12 30.06
N PRO A 9 -83.43 -8.67 31.26
CA PRO A 9 -83.69 -7.84 32.44
C PRO A 9 -82.51 -7.78 33.42
N GLN A 10 -82.27 -6.54 33.82
CA GLN A 10 -81.30 -6.00 34.77
C GLN A 10 -81.74 -6.32 36.21
N ALA A 11 -80.86 -6.98 36.99
CA ALA A 11 -80.98 -7.07 38.44
C ALA A 11 -79.77 -6.37 39.09
N ALA A 12 -80.08 -5.61 40.15
CA ALA A 12 -79.30 -4.55 40.77
C ALA A 12 -77.85 -4.93 41.16
N ARG A 13 -76.88 -4.13 40.72
CA ARG A 13 -75.53 -4.04 41.32
C ARG A 13 -75.50 -2.91 42.34
N GLN A 14 -75.27 -3.25 43.61
CA GLN A 14 -74.76 -2.28 44.57
C GLN A 14 -73.31 -1.93 44.23
N PRO A 15 -72.87 -0.66 44.32
CA PRO A 15 -71.47 -0.32 44.19
C PRO A 15 -70.76 -0.56 45.53
N SER A 16 -70.07 -1.70 45.63
CA SER A 16 -69.06 -1.92 46.67
C SER A 16 -67.91 -0.93 46.42
N HIS A 17 -67.90 0.15 47.18
CA HIS A 17 -66.83 1.12 47.30
C HIS A 17 -65.67 0.47 48.06
N TRP A 18 -64.87 -0.32 47.35
CA TRP A 18 -63.55 -0.71 47.82
C TRP A 18 -62.61 0.47 47.63
N THR A 19 -62.65 1.43 48.56
CA THR A 19 -61.51 2.32 48.79
C THR A 19 -60.41 1.47 49.43
N PRO A 20 -59.21 1.34 48.83
CA PRO A 20 -58.10 0.70 49.52
C PRO A 20 -57.86 1.50 50.81
N MET A 21 -57.99 0.85 51.97
CA MET A 21 -57.52 1.43 53.22
C MET A 21 -56.01 1.61 53.09
N LEU A 22 -55.59 2.85 52.82
CA LEU A 22 -54.20 3.24 52.99
C LEU A 22 -53.83 3.03 54.47
N PRO A 23 -52.69 2.40 54.78
CA PRO A 23 -52.25 2.24 56.15
C PRO A 23 -52.13 3.61 56.84
N PRO A 24 -52.34 3.72 58.17
CA PRO A 24 -52.49 5.00 58.87
C PRO A 24 -51.25 5.90 58.87
N ASN A 25 -50.12 5.43 58.33
CA ASN A 25 -48.94 6.23 58.08
C ASN A 25 -48.36 5.86 56.70
N PRO A 26 -48.37 6.75 55.69
CA PRO A 26 -47.54 6.53 54.51
C PRO A 26 -46.07 6.40 54.96
N PRO A 27 -45.28 5.46 54.41
CA PRO A 27 -43.88 5.33 54.81
C PRO A 27 -43.16 6.64 54.50
N HIS A 28 -42.65 7.31 55.53
CA HIS A 28 -41.91 8.58 55.42
C HIS A 28 -40.57 8.43 54.66
N SER A 29 -40.24 7.24 54.11
CA SER A 29 -38.90 6.89 53.61
C SER A 29 -38.88 6.36 52.15
N ILE A 30 -40.00 6.26 51.42
CA ILE A 30 -39.93 5.93 49.97
C ILE A 30 -39.12 6.97 49.18
N ALA A 31 -39.25 8.25 49.54
CA ALA A 31 -38.48 9.33 48.93
C ALA A 31 -36.97 9.23 49.25
N PHE A 32 -36.60 8.61 50.38
CA PHE A 32 -35.19 8.42 50.74
C PHE A 32 -34.47 7.55 49.70
N TRP A 33 -35.10 6.47 49.22
CA TRP A 33 -34.53 5.55 48.23
C TRP A 33 -34.44 6.10 46.80
N GLU A 34 -34.71 7.39 46.59
CA GLU A 34 -34.37 8.06 45.34
C GLU A 34 -32.86 8.25 45.19
N ASN A 35 -32.35 8.08 43.97
CA ASN A 35 -30.92 8.06 43.71
C ASN A 35 -30.18 9.32 44.23
N ARG A 36 -30.81 10.49 44.08
CA ARG A 36 -30.25 11.77 44.55
C ARG A 36 -30.14 11.81 46.07
N ASN A 37 -31.20 11.44 46.76
CA ASN A 37 -31.29 11.52 48.22
C ASN A 37 -30.36 10.50 48.89
N VAL A 38 -30.27 9.27 48.36
CA VAL A 38 -29.29 8.27 48.84
C VAL A 38 -27.85 8.76 48.62
N HIS A 39 -27.56 9.40 47.47
CA HIS A 39 -26.22 9.94 47.22
C HIS A 39 -25.86 11.14 48.10
N GLU A 40 -26.80 12.04 48.33
CA GLU A 40 -26.62 13.17 49.24
C GLU A 40 -26.40 12.66 50.67
N ARG A 41 -27.21 11.69 51.11
CA ARG A 41 -27.01 11.07 52.43
C ARG A 41 -25.67 10.37 52.56
N GLN A 42 -25.23 9.66 51.53
CA GLN A 42 -23.92 9.01 51.51
C GLN A 42 -22.79 10.04 51.66
N ARG A 43 -22.91 11.20 51.00
CA ARG A 43 -21.93 12.29 51.09
C ARG A 43 -21.88 12.88 52.50
N GLU A 44 -23.05 13.22 53.07
CA GLU A 44 -23.15 13.74 54.44
C GLU A 44 -22.56 12.77 55.47
N LEU A 45 -22.80 11.47 55.29
CA LEU A 45 -22.24 10.43 56.15
C LEU A 45 -20.72 10.38 56.04
N GLN A 46 -20.16 10.49 54.83
CA GLN A 46 -18.70 10.54 54.63
C GLN A 46 -18.08 11.77 55.29
N GLU A 47 -18.69 12.95 55.14
CA GLU A 47 -18.22 14.19 55.77
C GLU A 47 -18.26 14.09 57.31
N THR A 48 -19.33 13.52 57.85
CA THR A 48 -19.49 13.35 59.30
C THR A 48 -18.53 12.30 59.86
N LEU A 49 -18.24 11.23 59.10
CA LEU A 49 -17.22 10.24 59.48
C LEU A 49 -15.81 10.84 59.53
N VAL A 50 -15.44 11.67 58.54
CA VAL A 50 -14.14 12.38 58.57
C VAL A 50 -14.05 13.27 59.81
N LEU A 51 -15.12 14.00 60.14
CA LEU A 51 -15.16 14.84 61.34
C LEU A 51 -15.08 14.02 62.64
N ALA A 52 -15.74 12.86 62.69
CA ALA A 52 -15.65 11.95 63.83
C ALA A 52 -14.24 11.37 64.00
N GLU A 53 -13.55 11.00 62.91
CA GLU A 53 -12.15 10.57 62.96
C GLU A 53 -11.21 11.68 63.45
N THR A 54 -11.44 12.94 63.04
CA THR A 54 -10.66 14.07 63.58
C THR A 54 -10.91 14.30 65.06
N MET A 55 -12.18 14.22 65.49
CA MET A 55 -12.56 14.35 66.90
C MET A 55 -11.98 13.22 67.75
N GLN A 56 -11.94 11.99 67.22
CA GLN A 56 -11.29 10.87 67.88
C GLN A 56 -9.80 11.16 68.15
N ARG A 57 -9.06 11.68 67.16
CA ARG A 57 -7.64 12.03 67.33
C ARG A 57 -7.43 13.16 68.34
N GLU A 58 -8.32 14.15 68.36
CA GLU A 58 -8.30 15.23 69.37
C GLU A 58 -8.51 14.67 70.79
N LEU A 59 -9.52 13.81 70.99
CA LEU A 59 -9.76 13.18 72.29
C LEU A 59 -8.61 12.28 72.74
N GLU A 60 -7.99 11.54 71.82
CA GLU A 60 -6.80 10.73 72.12
C GLU A 60 -5.61 11.61 72.55
N ALA A 61 -5.42 12.77 71.92
CA ALA A 61 -4.39 13.72 72.30
C ALA A 61 -4.67 14.37 73.66
N LEU A 62 -5.93 14.75 73.95
CA LEU A 62 -6.33 15.28 75.26
C LEU A 62 -6.14 14.25 76.38
N ALA A 63 -6.50 12.98 76.13
CA ALA A 63 -6.29 11.90 77.10
C ALA A 63 -4.81 11.70 77.43
N LYS A 64 -3.92 11.82 76.43
CA LYS A 64 -2.47 11.76 76.63
C LYS A 64 -1.93 12.96 77.41
N LEU A 65 -2.37 14.18 77.09
CA LEU A 65 -1.98 15.39 77.82
C LEU A 65 -2.39 15.32 79.31
N LYS A 66 -3.62 14.86 79.58
CA LYS A 66 -4.12 14.66 80.94
C LYS A 66 -3.33 13.59 81.72
N SER A 67 -2.89 12.53 81.04
CA SER A 67 -2.02 11.51 81.65
C SER A 67 -0.63 12.06 82.04
N ILE A 68 -0.13 13.08 81.33
CA ILE A 68 1.17 13.69 81.61
C ILE A 68 1.06 14.68 82.78
N GLU A 69 0.01 15.50 82.81
CA GLU A 69 -0.25 16.49 83.87
C GLU A 69 -0.40 15.84 85.26
N GLY A 70 -1.00 14.65 85.33
CA GLY A 70 -1.11 13.88 86.58
C GLY A 70 0.18 13.17 87.04
N SER A 71 1.21 13.09 86.19
CA SER A 71 2.37 12.20 86.41
C SER A 71 3.63 12.83 87.00
N GLY A 72 3.66 14.14 87.28
CA GLY A 72 4.78 14.82 87.96
C GLY A 72 6.18 14.73 87.32
N GLU A 73 6.34 13.95 86.26
CA GLU A 73 7.58 13.75 85.50
C GLU A 73 7.68 14.73 84.33
N ASP A 74 8.92 15.10 84.01
CA ASP A 74 9.36 16.21 83.17
C ASP A 74 8.61 16.42 81.84
N ARG A 75 8.48 17.71 81.45
CA ARG A 75 7.82 18.19 80.22
C ARG A 75 8.42 17.62 78.91
N ASP A 76 9.58 16.96 78.99
CA ASP A 76 10.30 16.41 77.84
C ASP A 76 9.57 15.23 77.15
N ARG A 77 8.64 14.54 77.83
CA ARG A 77 7.85 13.46 77.21
C ARG A 77 6.72 13.93 76.28
N VAL A 78 6.23 15.17 76.44
CA VAL A 78 5.19 15.76 75.58
C VAL A 78 5.67 15.84 74.12
N SER A 79 6.98 15.98 73.92
CA SER A 79 7.67 16.24 72.64
C SER A 79 7.58 15.12 71.58
N THR A 80 7.12 13.92 71.95
CA THR A 80 7.20 12.75 71.05
C THR A 80 6.05 12.68 70.03
N GLU A 81 4.93 13.36 70.27
CA GLU A 81 3.75 13.27 69.40
C GLU A 81 3.30 14.66 68.90
N PRO A 82 3.53 14.98 67.60
CA PRO A 82 3.36 16.33 67.06
C PRO A 82 1.98 16.96 67.34
N MET A 83 0.92 16.16 67.25
CA MET A 83 -0.47 16.63 67.41
C MET A 83 -0.83 17.02 68.85
N ALA A 84 -0.33 16.29 69.86
CA ALA A 84 -0.57 16.62 71.26
C ALA A 84 0.19 17.89 71.68
N CYS A 85 1.41 18.09 71.16
CA CYS A 85 2.17 19.32 71.32
C CYS A 85 1.47 20.54 70.71
N GLU A 86 0.95 20.40 69.48
CA GLU A 86 0.24 21.47 68.78
C GLU A 86 -1.05 21.87 69.49
N LEU A 87 -1.82 20.89 69.99
CA LEU A 87 -3.03 21.13 70.78
C LEU A 87 -2.70 21.83 72.10
N PHE A 88 -1.68 21.39 72.82
CA PHE A 88 -1.26 22.01 74.08
C PHE A 88 -0.85 23.49 73.88
N LYS A 89 -0.03 23.77 72.86
CA LYS A 89 0.35 25.15 72.49
C LYS A 89 -0.88 26.01 72.16
N CYS A 90 -1.82 25.46 71.40
CA CYS A 90 -3.06 26.15 71.04
C CYS A 90 -3.94 26.49 72.26
N LEU A 91 -4.01 25.59 73.24
CA LEU A 91 -4.75 25.81 74.49
C LEU A 91 -4.07 26.87 75.37
N ASP A 92 -2.75 26.81 75.50
CA ASP A 92 -1.95 27.81 76.22
C ASP A 92 -2.08 29.21 75.59
N ASP A 93 -1.96 29.32 74.26
CA ASP A 93 -2.10 30.57 73.51
C ASP A 93 -3.47 31.22 73.71
N ARG A 94 -4.52 30.39 73.83
CA ARG A 94 -5.91 30.83 74.01
C ARG A 94 -6.34 30.91 75.46
N LYS A 95 -5.47 30.55 76.41
CA LYS A 95 -5.76 30.46 77.85
C LYS A 95 -7.02 29.64 78.16
N ILE A 96 -7.19 28.53 77.43
CA ILE A 96 -8.30 27.59 77.64
C ILE A 96 -7.84 26.53 78.63
N ASP A 97 -8.63 26.34 79.69
CA ASP A 97 -8.39 25.29 80.66
C ASP A 97 -8.56 23.89 80.03
N LEU A 98 -7.67 22.95 80.36
CA LEU A 98 -7.68 21.61 79.78
C LEU A 98 -8.98 20.87 80.11
N ALA A 99 -9.48 20.99 81.34
CA ALA A 99 -10.73 20.35 81.75
C ALA A 99 -11.94 20.99 81.05
N ALA A 100 -11.92 22.30 80.82
CA ALA A 100 -12.93 22.98 80.00
C ALA A 100 -12.91 22.48 78.54
N GLN A 101 -11.73 22.35 77.92
CA GLN A 101 -11.60 21.82 76.55
C GLN A 101 -12.06 20.35 76.46
N GLU A 102 -11.72 19.51 77.44
CA GLU A 102 -12.16 18.12 77.50
C GLU A 102 -13.69 18.02 77.51
N ASN A 103 -14.37 18.81 78.34
CA ASN A 103 -15.82 18.84 78.41
C ASN A 103 -16.47 19.26 77.07
N VAL A 104 -15.92 20.28 76.40
CA VAL A 104 -16.39 20.74 75.09
C VAL A 104 -16.18 19.67 74.02
N SER A 105 -15.02 19.02 74.02
CA SER A 105 -14.66 17.97 73.06
C SER A 105 -15.54 16.72 73.23
N VAL A 106 -15.80 16.31 74.47
CA VAL A 106 -16.71 15.19 74.78
C VAL A 106 -18.15 15.52 74.39
N SER A 107 -18.61 16.75 74.63
CA SER A 107 -19.94 17.19 74.18
C SER A 107 -20.04 17.15 72.65
N ALA A 108 -19.06 17.70 71.94
CA ALA A 108 -19.02 17.70 70.48
C ALA A 108 -18.97 16.28 69.91
N ALA A 109 -18.23 15.36 70.55
CA ALA A 109 -18.21 13.96 70.17
C ALA A 109 -19.58 13.27 70.36
N ASN A 110 -20.29 13.56 71.46
CA ASN A 110 -21.64 13.04 71.68
C ASN A 110 -22.66 13.60 70.65
N ASP A 111 -22.52 14.86 70.25
CA ASP A 111 -23.33 15.47 69.20
C ASP A 111 -23.05 14.83 67.83
N LEU A 112 -21.78 14.57 67.50
CA LEU A 112 -21.38 13.86 66.28
C LEU A 112 -21.91 12.42 66.26
N MET A 113 -21.83 11.70 67.38
CA MET A 113 -22.38 10.36 67.50
C MET A 113 -23.91 10.35 67.34
N SER A 114 -24.60 11.32 67.91
CA SER A 114 -26.05 11.49 67.74
C SER A 114 -26.40 11.81 66.29
N ARG A 115 -25.60 12.66 65.64
CA ARG A 115 -25.73 12.95 64.21
C ARG A 115 -25.51 11.70 63.36
N LEU A 116 -24.46 10.90 63.61
CA LEU A 116 -24.19 9.65 62.89
C LEU A 116 -25.30 8.60 63.10
N ARG A 117 -25.94 8.55 64.28
CA ARG A 117 -27.11 7.70 64.50
C ARG A 117 -28.30 8.15 63.65
N ALA A 118 -28.62 9.44 63.64
CA ALA A 118 -29.68 9.99 62.78
C ALA A 118 -29.37 9.81 61.28
N GLN A 119 -28.13 10.13 60.89
CA GLN A 119 -27.30 9.47 59.87
C GLN A 119 -27.85 8.20 59.24
N LEU A 120 -27.69 7.15 60.03
CA LEU A 120 -27.85 5.76 59.67
C LEU A 120 -29.28 5.25 59.83
N GLU A 121 -30.14 5.98 60.54
CA GLU A 121 -31.52 5.59 60.83
C GLU A 121 -32.32 5.16 59.58
N PRO A 122 -32.25 5.87 58.43
CA PRO A 122 -32.96 5.43 57.21
C PRO A 122 -32.45 4.10 56.63
N PHE A 123 -31.20 3.72 56.90
CA PHE A 123 -30.63 2.45 56.46
C PHE A 123 -31.00 1.28 57.38
N ARG A 124 -31.44 1.55 58.62
CA ARG A 124 -31.88 0.50 59.56
C ARG A 124 -32.99 -0.36 58.98
N TYR A 125 -33.86 0.24 58.17
CA TYR A 125 -34.98 -0.39 57.46
C TYR A 125 -34.58 -1.52 56.49
N ILE A 126 -33.31 -1.58 56.07
CA ILE A 126 -32.81 -2.73 55.28
C ILE A 126 -32.52 -3.93 56.18
N VAL A 127 -31.96 -3.68 57.37
CA VAL A 127 -31.40 -4.71 58.26
C VAL A 127 -32.46 -5.29 59.19
N ASP A 128 -33.45 -4.49 59.56
CA ASP A 128 -34.51 -4.89 60.49
C ASP A 128 -35.53 -5.85 59.82
N GLU A 129 -35.81 -6.96 60.49
CA GLU A 129 -36.77 -7.96 60.01
C GLU A 129 -38.20 -7.42 60.05
N THR A 130 -38.51 -6.51 61.00
CA THR A 130 -39.86 -5.99 61.27
C THR A 130 -40.30 -4.86 60.34
N THR A 131 -39.45 -4.44 59.41
CA THR A 131 -39.71 -3.30 58.54
C THR A 131 -40.80 -3.56 57.49
N PRO A 132 -41.66 -2.55 57.18
CA PRO A 132 -42.60 -2.62 56.06
C PRO A 132 -41.91 -3.01 54.74
N TRP A 133 -42.59 -3.85 53.95
CA TRP A 133 -42.05 -4.39 52.71
C TRP A 133 -41.82 -3.29 51.65
N GLU A 134 -42.53 -2.16 51.75
CA GLU A 134 -42.42 -1.02 50.86
C GLU A 134 -40.99 -0.46 50.84
N GLU A 135 -40.38 -0.27 52.01
CA GLU A 135 -39.01 0.25 52.16
C GLU A 135 -37.97 -0.73 51.58
N LYS A 136 -38.12 -2.02 51.91
CA LYS A 136 -37.26 -3.09 51.38
C LYS A 136 -37.36 -3.17 49.85
N SER A 137 -38.57 -3.07 49.30
CA SER A 137 -38.79 -3.09 47.85
C SER A 137 -38.19 -1.86 47.15
N ALA A 138 -38.25 -0.69 47.78
CA ALA A 138 -37.68 0.54 47.24
C ALA A 138 -36.14 0.47 47.16
N ALA A 139 -35.48 -0.03 48.21
CA ALA A 139 -34.05 -0.29 48.22
C ALA A 139 -33.64 -1.31 47.13
N VAL A 140 -34.37 -2.41 46.99
CA VAL A 140 -34.13 -3.42 45.94
C VAL A 140 -34.26 -2.79 44.55
N ARG A 141 -35.33 -2.03 44.28
CA ARG A 141 -35.53 -1.34 42.99
C ARG A 141 -34.40 -0.37 42.66
N LEU A 142 -33.86 0.34 43.66
CA LEU A 142 -32.70 1.21 43.46
C LEU A 142 -31.46 0.40 43.06
N SER A 143 -31.21 -0.72 43.74
CA SER A 143 -30.09 -1.61 43.43
C SER A 143 -30.17 -2.19 42.01
N GLU A 144 -31.37 -2.61 41.58
CA GLU A 144 -31.61 -3.12 40.23
C GLU A 144 -31.40 -2.05 39.16
N LYS A 145 -31.88 -0.82 39.40
CA LYS A 145 -31.63 0.33 38.52
C LYS A 145 -30.13 0.57 38.35
N LEU A 146 -29.34 0.47 39.43
CA LEU A 146 -27.89 0.62 39.38
C LEU A 146 -27.22 -0.49 38.56
N LEU A 147 -27.60 -1.75 38.77
CA LEU A 147 -27.09 -2.89 38.00
C LEU A 147 -27.46 -2.78 36.51
N LYS A 148 -28.70 -2.39 36.21
CA LYS A 148 -29.18 -2.13 34.84
C LYS A 148 -28.39 -1.00 34.19
N SER A 149 -28.13 0.09 34.90
CA SER A 149 -27.30 1.20 34.42
C SER A 149 -25.87 0.76 34.11
N LYS A 150 -25.23 -0.01 35.01
CA LYS A 150 -23.89 -0.59 34.79
C LYS A 150 -23.84 -1.49 33.56
N ARG A 151 -24.82 -2.39 33.41
CA ARG A 151 -24.97 -3.28 32.25
C ARG A 151 -25.13 -2.47 30.95
N ASN A 152 -26.02 -1.47 30.97
CA ASN A 152 -26.28 -0.62 29.80
C ASN A 152 -25.05 0.21 29.41
N LYS A 153 -24.27 0.72 30.38
CA LYS A 153 -23.01 1.42 30.12
C LYS A 153 -22.00 0.49 29.42
N ARG A 154 -21.85 -0.75 29.89
CA ARG A 154 -20.98 -1.77 29.25
C ARG A 154 -21.46 -2.11 27.84
N TRP A 155 -22.76 -2.32 27.66
CA TRP A 155 -23.36 -2.61 26.36
C TRP A 155 -23.14 -1.47 25.36
N ARG A 156 -23.42 -0.21 25.76
CA ARG A 156 -23.16 0.97 24.93
C ARG A 156 -21.69 1.14 24.57
N LYS A 157 -20.76 0.78 25.46
CA LYS A 157 -19.31 0.79 25.17
C LYS A 157 -18.96 -0.27 24.12
N ARG A 158 -19.47 -1.49 24.26
CA ARG A 158 -19.26 -2.58 23.28
C ARG A 158 -19.84 -2.22 21.92
N LYS A 159 -21.05 -1.69 21.86
CA LYS A 159 -21.71 -1.27 20.60
C LYS A 159 -20.89 -0.19 19.87
N ARG A 160 -20.42 0.83 20.59
CA ARG A 160 -19.55 1.88 20.01
C ARG A 160 -18.22 1.33 19.51
N LYS A 161 -17.62 0.39 20.24
CA LYS A 161 -16.38 -0.28 19.81
C LYS A 161 -16.58 -1.05 18.50
N LEU A 162 -17.65 -1.85 18.41
CA LEU A 162 -17.97 -2.60 17.19
C LEU A 162 -18.25 -1.67 16.00
N ALA A 163 -18.96 -0.55 16.22
CA ALA A 163 -19.18 0.44 15.17
C ALA A 163 -17.86 1.07 14.70
N ALA A 164 -16.98 1.45 15.63
CA ALA A 164 -15.66 2.00 15.29
C ALA A 164 -14.79 0.98 14.53
N GLU A 165 -14.82 -0.31 14.90
CA GLU A 165 -14.11 -1.37 14.19
C GLU A 165 -14.66 -1.57 12.76
N MET A 166 -15.98 -1.46 12.56
CA MET A 166 -16.58 -1.52 11.23
C MET A 166 -16.19 -0.32 10.36
N HIS A 167 -16.14 0.88 10.93
CA HIS A 167 -15.67 2.07 10.23
C HIS A 167 -14.18 1.96 9.87
N ALA A 168 -13.33 1.56 10.81
CA ALA A 168 -11.90 1.36 10.56
C ALA A 168 -11.65 0.36 9.41
N LYS A 169 -12.38 -0.76 9.38
CA LYS A 169 -12.31 -1.72 8.26
C LYS A 169 -12.79 -1.15 6.93
N ALA A 170 -13.73 -0.21 6.94
CA ALA A 170 -14.17 0.46 5.72
C ALA A 170 -13.09 1.41 5.22
N ASP A 171 -12.51 2.21 6.12
CA ASP A 171 -11.40 3.12 5.83
C ASP A 171 -10.18 2.37 5.27
N GLU A 172 -9.80 1.24 5.88
CA GLU A 172 -8.72 0.36 5.38
C GLU A 172 -8.98 -0.14 3.95
N ARG A 173 -10.24 -0.44 3.60
CA ARG A 173 -10.61 -0.87 2.24
C ARG A 173 -10.49 0.27 1.24
N PHE A 174 -10.87 1.49 1.64
CA PHE A 174 -10.71 2.66 0.80
C PHE A 174 -9.23 2.96 0.57
N GLU A 175 -8.41 2.94 1.61
CA GLU A 175 -6.96 3.10 1.50
C GLU A 175 -6.33 2.03 0.62
N GLN A 176 -6.80 0.78 0.72
CA GLN A 176 -6.34 -0.29 -0.15
C GLN A 176 -6.68 -0.02 -1.62
N ALA A 177 -7.92 0.38 -1.92
CA ALA A 177 -8.34 0.71 -3.27
C ALA A 177 -7.54 1.89 -3.85
N ASP A 178 -7.26 2.91 -3.03
CA ASP A 178 -6.43 4.06 -3.41
C ASP A 178 -5.01 3.62 -3.75
N ARG A 179 -4.39 2.77 -2.92
CA ARG A 179 -3.07 2.20 -3.20
C ARG A 179 -3.05 1.39 -4.51
N GLU A 180 -4.06 0.54 -4.72
CA GLU A 180 -4.17 -0.26 -5.95
C GLU A 180 -4.33 0.64 -7.19
N ALA A 181 -5.07 1.74 -7.08
CA ALA A 181 -5.23 2.72 -8.16
C ALA A 181 -3.93 3.50 -8.45
N ASP A 182 -3.17 3.87 -7.41
CA ASP A 182 -1.87 4.51 -7.56
C ASP A 182 -0.85 3.55 -8.20
N GLU A 183 -0.81 2.30 -7.76
CA GLU A 183 0.04 1.27 -8.38
C GLU A 183 -0.31 1.03 -9.84
N TRP A 184 -1.61 0.96 -10.17
CA TRP A 184 -2.05 0.81 -11.55
C TRP A 184 -1.60 1.99 -12.41
N ARG A 185 -1.77 3.22 -11.92
CA ARG A 185 -1.28 4.43 -12.61
C ARG A 185 0.23 4.40 -12.81
N ALA A 186 0.99 4.00 -11.79
CA ALA A 186 2.44 3.88 -11.89
C ALA A 186 2.86 2.86 -12.96
N ARG A 187 2.17 1.72 -13.05
CA ARG A 187 2.41 0.70 -14.08
C ARG A 187 2.14 1.24 -15.48
N GLU A 188 1.04 1.97 -15.69
CA GLU A 188 0.73 2.49 -17.01
C GLU A 188 1.72 3.58 -17.45
N ILE A 189 2.10 4.49 -16.55
CA ILE A 189 3.14 5.49 -16.81
C ILE A 189 4.47 4.81 -17.18
N ALA A 190 4.85 3.75 -16.46
CA ALA A 190 6.08 3.01 -16.76
C ALA A 190 6.02 2.33 -18.13
N LYS A 191 4.85 1.80 -18.51
CA LYS A 191 4.62 1.17 -19.81
C LYS A 191 4.67 2.20 -20.95
N GLU A 192 4.02 3.36 -20.79
CA GLU A 192 4.12 4.47 -21.74
C GLU A 192 5.56 4.96 -21.89
N ALA A 193 6.30 5.13 -20.78
CA ALA A 193 7.70 5.51 -20.81
C ALA A 193 8.57 4.48 -21.55
N ALA A 194 8.30 3.18 -21.37
CA ALA A 194 9.00 2.12 -22.09
C ALA A 194 8.67 2.13 -23.60
N GLN A 195 7.40 2.33 -23.97
CA GLN A 195 6.98 2.46 -25.37
C GLN A 195 7.66 3.65 -26.05
N LEU A 196 7.64 4.82 -25.42
CA LEU A 196 8.33 6.02 -25.92
C LEU A 196 9.83 5.77 -26.14
N LYS A 197 10.48 5.01 -25.25
CA LYS A 197 11.89 4.65 -25.40
C LYS A 197 12.15 3.74 -26.60
N VAL A 198 11.29 2.75 -26.82
CA VAL A 198 11.37 1.84 -27.97
C VAL A 198 11.13 2.61 -29.28
N GLU A 199 10.13 3.48 -29.31
CA GLU A 199 9.84 4.34 -30.47
C GLU A 199 11.03 5.26 -30.81
N SER A 200 11.62 5.90 -29.80
CA SER A 200 12.82 6.72 -29.95
C SER A 200 14.00 5.90 -30.50
N MET A 201 14.25 4.72 -29.95
CA MET A 201 15.31 3.82 -30.44
C MET A 201 15.07 3.38 -31.89
N ASN A 202 13.83 3.06 -32.24
CA ASN A 202 13.44 2.70 -33.62
C ASN A 202 13.62 3.88 -34.58
N ALA A 203 13.33 5.11 -34.15
CA ALA A 203 13.57 6.31 -34.94
C ALA A 203 15.08 6.50 -35.21
N ILE A 204 15.92 6.35 -34.18
CA ILE A 204 17.38 6.41 -34.31
C ILE A 204 17.89 5.31 -35.24
N ALA A 205 17.41 4.07 -35.10
CA ALA A 205 17.81 2.96 -35.95
C ALA A 205 17.44 3.21 -37.44
N LYS A 206 16.24 3.73 -37.71
CA LYS A 206 15.80 4.10 -39.06
C LYS A 206 16.67 5.22 -39.66
N LEU A 207 17.08 6.21 -38.86
CA LEU A 207 17.98 7.28 -39.32
C LEU A 207 19.35 6.71 -39.69
N LYS A 208 19.96 5.91 -38.80
CA LYS A 208 21.26 5.25 -39.07
C LYS A 208 21.21 4.35 -40.31
N ALA A 209 20.15 3.56 -40.49
CA ALA A 209 19.99 2.72 -41.66
C ALA A 209 19.88 3.53 -42.97
N LYS A 210 19.22 4.70 -42.93
CA LYS A 210 19.16 5.61 -44.09
C LYS A 210 20.50 6.26 -44.38
N GLU A 211 21.27 6.63 -43.36
CA GLU A 211 22.62 7.19 -43.51
C GLU A 211 23.59 6.17 -44.11
N GLU A 212 23.63 4.95 -43.59
CA GLU A 212 24.45 3.86 -44.14
C GLU A 212 24.05 3.50 -45.57
N ARG A 213 22.74 3.49 -45.88
CA ARG A 213 22.28 3.27 -47.25
C ARG A 213 22.81 4.34 -48.21
N LYS A 214 22.72 5.63 -47.84
CA LYS A 214 23.26 6.72 -48.67
C LYS A 214 24.77 6.62 -48.85
N ARG A 215 25.49 6.22 -47.78
CA ARG A 215 26.92 5.98 -47.83
C ARG A 215 27.26 4.87 -48.83
N LEU A 216 26.61 3.71 -48.71
CA LEU A 216 26.82 2.58 -49.62
C LEU A 216 26.43 2.92 -51.08
N GLU A 217 25.36 3.70 -51.29
CA GLU A 217 25.00 4.19 -52.62
C GLU A 217 26.13 5.04 -53.24
N SER A 218 26.76 5.94 -52.46
CA SER A 218 27.90 6.73 -52.94
C SER A 218 29.17 5.91 -53.18
N GLU A 219 29.43 4.90 -52.36
CA GLU A 219 30.56 3.97 -52.56
C GLU A 219 30.35 3.12 -53.82
N LEU A 220 29.12 2.65 -54.07
CA LEU A 220 28.76 1.91 -55.27
C LEU A 220 28.89 2.77 -56.54
N GLU A 221 28.48 4.04 -56.49
CA GLU A 221 28.68 4.98 -57.61
C GLU A 221 30.17 5.14 -57.96
N LEU A 222 31.03 5.26 -56.93
CA LEU A 222 32.48 5.34 -57.13
C LEU A 222 33.03 4.07 -57.79
N VAL A 223 32.62 2.88 -57.32
CA VAL A 223 33.03 1.61 -57.91
C VAL A 223 32.62 1.53 -59.38
N LEU A 224 31.38 1.91 -59.71
CA LEU A 224 30.91 1.95 -61.10
C LEU A 224 31.73 2.91 -61.97
N MET A 225 32.11 4.08 -61.45
CA MET A 225 33.01 4.99 -62.18
C MET A 225 34.38 4.37 -62.43
N VAL A 226 34.95 3.67 -61.45
CA VAL A 226 36.25 2.99 -61.58
C VAL A 226 36.17 1.87 -62.63
N GLU A 227 35.11 1.06 -62.63
CA GLU A 227 34.89 0.03 -63.66
C GLU A 227 34.82 0.66 -65.06
N LYS A 228 34.09 1.76 -65.23
CA LYS A 228 34.01 2.47 -66.53
C LYS A 228 35.36 3.07 -66.94
N LEU A 229 36.16 3.57 -66.00
CA LEU A 229 37.52 4.04 -66.28
C LEU A 229 38.46 2.87 -66.66
N GLN A 230 38.32 1.71 -66.03
CA GLN A 230 39.05 0.50 -66.39
C GLN A 230 38.66 0.02 -67.80
N GLU A 231 37.38 0.01 -68.14
CA GLU A 231 36.89 -0.28 -69.50
C GLU A 231 37.51 0.69 -70.51
N LEU A 232 37.47 2.01 -70.24
CA LEU A 232 38.09 3.02 -71.11
C LEU A 232 39.61 2.85 -71.23
N ARG A 233 40.31 2.53 -70.13
CA ARG A 233 41.74 2.21 -70.14
C ARG A 233 42.00 1.01 -71.05
N SER A 234 41.25 -0.07 -70.90
CA SER A 234 41.39 -1.28 -71.72
C SER A 234 41.18 -0.98 -73.21
N LEU A 235 40.17 -0.18 -73.58
CA LEU A 235 39.92 0.24 -74.96
C LEU A 235 41.05 1.11 -75.51
N ARG A 236 41.57 2.04 -74.71
CA ARG A 236 42.70 2.90 -75.09
C ARG A 236 43.96 2.07 -75.30
N ILE A 237 44.24 1.13 -74.41
CA ILE A 237 45.36 0.21 -74.51
C ILE A 237 45.24 -0.63 -75.78
N GLN A 238 44.08 -1.23 -76.05
CA GLN A 238 43.84 -1.96 -77.28
C GLN A 238 44.05 -1.09 -78.53
N LYS A 239 43.61 0.17 -78.49
CA LYS A 239 43.84 1.12 -79.59
C LYS A 239 45.33 1.43 -79.78
N LEU A 240 46.08 1.68 -78.70
CA LEU A 240 47.52 1.93 -78.74
C LEU A 240 48.31 0.70 -79.22
N LYS A 241 47.94 -0.50 -78.76
CA LYS A 241 48.50 -1.77 -79.25
C LYS A 241 48.29 -1.94 -80.75
N LYS A 242 47.07 -1.65 -81.26
CA LYS A 242 46.80 -1.63 -82.72
C LYS A 242 47.62 -0.59 -83.48
N GLN A 243 48.04 0.49 -82.82
CA GLN A 243 48.92 1.53 -83.39
C GLN A 243 50.42 1.20 -83.28
N GLY A 244 50.78 0.04 -82.72
CA GLY A 244 52.16 -0.42 -82.58
C GLY A 244 52.86 0.02 -81.30
N HIS A 245 52.15 0.57 -80.31
CA HIS A 245 52.71 0.89 -79.00
C HIS A 245 52.71 -0.33 -78.08
N PHE A 246 53.88 -0.63 -77.50
CA PHE A 246 54.08 -1.72 -76.53
C PHE A 246 53.95 -1.20 -75.10
N LEU A 247 53.21 -1.90 -74.23
CA LEU A 247 52.89 -1.42 -72.88
C LEU A 247 53.43 -2.40 -71.82
N PRO A 248 54.46 -2.01 -71.04
CA PRO A 248 55.14 -2.90 -70.11
C PRO A 248 54.22 -3.58 -69.08
N GLU A 249 53.27 -2.86 -68.48
CA GLU A 249 52.45 -3.36 -67.35
C GLU A 249 51.44 -4.47 -67.71
N GLU A 250 51.17 -4.71 -68.99
CA GLU A 250 50.16 -5.71 -69.43
C GLU A 250 50.70 -6.66 -70.52
N ASP A 251 51.89 -6.38 -71.06
CA ASP A 251 52.60 -7.24 -72.03
C ASP A 251 53.67 -8.13 -71.37
N ASP A 252 53.67 -8.21 -70.03
CA ASP A 252 54.47 -9.18 -69.25
C ASP A 252 54.24 -10.62 -69.72
N LYS A 253 53.03 -10.96 -70.17
CA LYS A 253 52.73 -12.30 -70.73
C LYS A 253 53.48 -12.60 -72.02
N PHE A 254 53.87 -11.59 -72.79
CA PHE A 254 54.72 -11.78 -73.96
C PHE A 254 56.18 -11.94 -73.52
N LEU A 255 56.66 -11.13 -72.59
CA LEU A 255 58.01 -11.25 -72.03
C LEU A 255 58.20 -12.60 -71.33
N GLU A 256 57.20 -13.05 -70.57
CA GLU A 256 57.16 -14.37 -69.90
C GLU A 256 57.10 -15.51 -70.93
N LYS A 257 56.39 -15.35 -72.05
CA LYS A 257 56.41 -16.32 -73.16
C LYS A 257 57.74 -16.35 -73.91
N VAL A 258 58.37 -15.21 -74.13
CA VAL A 258 59.69 -15.11 -74.75
C VAL A 258 60.74 -15.72 -73.84
N GLN A 259 60.66 -15.45 -72.54
CA GLN A 259 61.52 -16.05 -71.53
C GLN A 259 61.29 -17.56 -71.44
N ALA A 260 60.04 -18.03 -71.41
CA ALA A 260 59.70 -19.46 -71.41
C ALA A 260 60.17 -20.16 -72.70
N ALA A 261 60.05 -19.52 -73.87
CA ALA A 261 60.55 -20.09 -75.13
C ALA A 261 62.08 -20.15 -75.17
N ALA A 262 62.77 -19.14 -74.62
CA ALA A 262 64.22 -19.16 -74.48
C ALA A 262 64.69 -20.25 -73.49
N GLU A 263 63.98 -20.43 -72.37
CA GLU A 263 64.23 -21.51 -71.41
C GLU A 263 63.93 -22.89 -72.01
N GLU A 264 62.91 -23.03 -72.86
CA GLU A 264 62.59 -24.28 -73.56
C GLU A 264 63.64 -24.62 -74.65
N GLU A 265 64.13 -23.61 -75.38
CA GLU A 265 65.26 -23.75 -76.31
C GLU A 265 66.54 -24.17 -75.57
N GLU A 266 66.83 -23.55 -74.42
CA GLU A 266 67.95 -23.95 -73.57
C GLU A 266 67.79 -25.39 -73.06
N ARG A 267 66.58 -25.79 -72.68
CA ARG A 267 66.27 -27.18 -72.28
C ARG A 267 66.47 -28.19 -73.42
N LEU A 268 66.14 -27.81 -74.66
CA LEU A 268 66.37 -28.64 -75.84
C LEU A 268 67.85 -28.70 -76.22
N ALA A 269 68.59 -27.61 -76.06
CA ALA A 269 70.04 -27.59 -76.25
C ALA A 269 70.76 -28.45 -75.20
N GLN A 270 70.34 -28.39 -73.94
CA GLN A 270 70.81 -29.29 -72.88
C GLN A 270 70.47 -30.75 -73.20
N ALA A 271 69.25 -31.05 -73.67
CA ALA A 271 68.89 -32.41 -74.07
C ALA A 271 69.69 -32.90 -75.29
N ALA A 272 69.98 -32.03 -76.27
CA ALA A 272 70.84 -32.37 -77.41
C ALA A 272 72.29 -32.62 -76.97
N ALA A 273 72.83 -31.76 -76.10
CA ALA A 273 74.14 -31.95 -75.49
C ALA A 273 74.21 -33.22 -74.64
N ASP A 274 73.15 -33.56 -73.89
CA ASP A 274 73.05 -34.82 -73.15
C ASP A 274 72.96 -36.03 -74.09
N THR A 275 72.27 -35.92 -75.24
CA THR A 275 72.25 -37.01 -76.23
C THR A 275 73.59 -37.17 -76.93
N ASP A 276 74.34 -36.09 -77.20
CA ASP A 276 75.68 -36.17 -77.75
C ASP A 276 76.68 -36.67 -76.68
N ALA A 277 76.55 -36.25 -75.43
CA ALA A 277 77.28 -36.82 -74.30
C ALA A 277 76.93 -38.30 -74.07
N ALA A 278 75.68 -38.72 -74.30
CA ALA A 278 75.26 -40.11 -74.24
C ALA A 278 75.78 -40.91 -75.45
N LYS A 279 75.84 -40.34 -76.65
CA LYS A 279 76.49 -40.97 -77.82
C LYS A 279 77.99 -41.11 -77.59
N ASP A 280 78.64 -40.10 -77.03
CA ASP A 280 80.06 -40.16 -76.65
C ASP A 280 80.29 -41.17 -75.53
N ALA A 281 79.39 -41.25 -74.54
CA ALA A 281 79.44 -42.29 -73.51
C ALA A 281 79.21 -43.69 -74.08
N ILE A 282 78.33 -43.86 -75.07
CA ILE A 282 78.13 -45.14 -75.78
C ILE A 282 79.35 -45.47 -76.65
N ALA A 283 79.97 -44.51 -77.32
CA ALA A 283 81.21 -44.69 -78.06
C ALA A 283 82.36 -45.10 -77.11
N THR A 284 82.48 -44.40 -75.98
CA THR A 284 83.46 -44.70 -74.92
C THR A 284 83.17 -46.05 -74.25
N ALA A 285 81.90 -46.43 -74.05
CA ALA A 285 81.49 -47.72 -73.50
C ALA A 285 81.69 -48.87 -74.51
N LEU A 286 81.54 -48.62 -75.81
CA LEU A 286 81.84 -49.58 -76.87
C LEU A 286 83.35 -49.79 -77.06
N GLU A 287 84.17 -48.74 -76.89
CA GLU A 287 85.63 -48.87 -76.82
C GLU A 287 86.09 -49.56 -75.52
N SER A 288 85.43 -49.27 -74.39
CA SER A 288 85.68 -49.90 -73.07
C SER A 288 85.32 -51.40 -73.03
N ARG A 289 84.31 -51.85 -73.79
CA ARG A 289 83.92 -53.28 -73.86
C ARG A 289 84.90 -54.17 -74.65
N LYS A 290 85.96 -53.59 -75.23
CA LYS A 290 87.11 -54.32 -75.80
C LYS A 290 88.29 -54.46 -74.82
N SER A 291 88.14 -53.98 -73.59
CA SER A 291 89.16 -54.06 -72.54
C SER A 291 88.50 -54.26 -71.16
N MET A 292 87.96 -55.46 -70.92
CA MET A 292 87.74 -55.93 -69.55
C MET A 292 89.11 -56.17 -68.89
N GLN A 293 89.40 -55.49 -67.77
CA GLN A 293 90.09 -56.12 -66.64
C GLN A 293 90.11 -55.22 -65.38
N SER A 294 89.70 -55.85 -64.26
CA SER A 294 89.98 -55.52 -62.85
C SER A 294 89.18 -54.36 -62.20
N SER A 295 88.31 -54.69 -61.23
CA SER A 295 88.42 -54.44 -59.76
C SER A 295 88.27 -52.96 -59.36
N GLY A 296 87.49 -52.52 -58.38
CA GLY A 296 86.76 -53.09 -57.26
C GLY A 296 86.43 -51.93 -56.28
N SER A 297 85.49 -52.16 -55.35
CA SER A 297 85.22 -51.42 -54.08
C SER A 297 84.66 -49.97 -54.06
N VAL A 298 83.37 -49.86 -53.66
CA VAL A 298 82.75 -49.13 -52.48
C VAL A 298 83.72 -48.29 -51.62
N PRO A 299 83.45 -47.03 -51.13
CA PRO A 299 82.38 -46.63 -50.14
C PRO A 299 81.85 -45.14 -50.26
N LYS A 300 80.61 -44.76 -49.87
CA LYS A 300 80.03 -44.40 -48.55
C LYS A 300 80.10 -42.89 -48.18
N GLU A 301 79.02 -42.42 -47.53
CA GLU A 301 78.90 -41.21 -46.65
C GLU A 301 78.78 -39.82 -47.36
N ALA A 302 78.05 -38.80 -46.87
CA ALA A 302 77.31 -38.58 -45.63
C ALA A 302 76.54 -37.22 -45.63
N ILE A 303 75.37 -37.22 -44.97
CA ILE A 303 74.92 -36.30 -43.88
C ILE A 303 74.37 -34.88 -44.18
N GLY A 304 73.18 -34.66 -43.58
CA GLY A 304 72.64 -33.40 -43.02
C GLY A 304 71.11 -33.32 -43.22
N ASP A 305 70.22 -33.94 -42.43
CA ASP A 305 69.84 -33.72 -41.01
C ASP A 305 69.53 -32.23 -40.72
N VAL A 306 68.30 -31.79 -40.39
CA VAL A 306 67.55 -31.94 -39.12
C VAL A 306 66.12 -31.36 -39.37
N ASN A 307 65.00 -32.11 -39.26
CA ASN A 307 64.10 -32.35 -38.10
C ASN A 307 63.66 -31.08 -37.33
N GLN A 308 62.38 -30.66 -37.29
CA GLN A 308 61.30 -31.05 -36.36
C GLN A 308 60.10 -30.15 -36.73
N ASP A 309 58.84 -30.55 -36.92
CA ASP A 309 57.87 -31.36 -36.17
C ASP A 309 57.36 -30.78 -34.82
N ARG A 310 56.01 -30.84 -34.70
CA ARG A 310 55.07 -30.57 -33.60
C ARG A 310 54.68 -29.10 -33.41
N GLY A 311 53.42 -28.70 -33.64
CA GLY A 311 52.17 -29.16 -32.99
C GLY A 311 51.61 -27.91 -32.28
N SER A 312 50.33 -27.64 -32.01
CA SER A 312 49.08 -28.38 -31.90
C SER A 312 48.01 -27.34 -31.47
N LEU A 313 46.72 -27.71 -31.59
CA LEU A 313 45.47 -27.03 -31.16
C LEU A 313 44.95 -25.90 -32.07
N ASP A 314 43.81 -26.03 -32.78
CA ASP A 314 42.40 -26.18 -32.32
C ASP A 314 41.93 -24.84 -31.69
N GLN A 315 40.80 -24.20 -32.04
CA GLN A 315 39.48 -24.72 -32.38
C GLN A 315 38.64 -23.56 -32.95
N THR A 316 37.85 -23.83 -33.99
CA THR A 316 36.80 -22.96 -34.53
C THR A 316 35.49 -23.27 -33.82
N ILE A 317 34.59 -22.28 -33.65
CA ILE A 317 33.14 -22.35 -33.97
C ILE A 317 32.48 -21.00 -33.65
N GLN A 318 31.87 -20.41 -34.68
CA GLN A 318 30.93 -19.29 -34.64
C GLN A 318 29.50 -19.83 -34.44
N GLY A 319 28.67 -19.04 -33.77
CA GLY A 319 27.26 -19.35 -33.54
C GLY A 319 26.35 -18.93 -34.69
N GLU A 320 25.24 -19.65 -34.83
CA GLU A 320 24.04 -19.23 -35.56
C GLU A 320 22.81 -19.60 -34.74
N GLU A 321 21.96 -18.60 -34.44
CA GLU A 321 20.56 -18.77 -34.09
C GLU A 321 19.72 -18.10 -35.19
N ARG A 322 18.67 -18.79 -35.65
CA ARG A 322 17.67 -18.23 -36.58
C ARG A 322 16.29 -18.84 -36.29
N ILE A 323 15.37 -18.07 -35.72
CA ILE A 323 13.91 -18.32 -35.79
C ILE A 323 13.15 -17.00 -36.00
N GLY A 324 12.44 -16.91 -37.13
CA GLY A 324 11.02 -16.53 -37.27
C GLY A 324 10.51 -15.12 -36.95
N SER A 325 10.18 -14.35 -38.00
CA SER A 325 9.19 -13.23 -38.06
C SER A 325 7.75 -13.71 -37.72
N ALA A 326 6.85 -12.96 -37.05
CA ALA A 326 6.15 -11.70 -37.40
C ALA A 326 5.31 -11.82 -38.71
N ALA A 327 4.07 -11.33 -38.92
CA ALA A 327 3.04 -10.61 -38.16
C ALA A 327 1.78 -10.45 -39.07
N GLU A 328 0.76 -9.72 -38.58
CA GLU A 328 -0.28 -8.94 -39.34
C GLU A 328 -1.59 -9.65 -39.73
N SER A 329 -2.75 -9.00 -39.90
CA SER A 329 -3.32 -7.68 -39.54
C SER A 329 -4.84 -7.77 -39.86
N GLY A 330 -5.70 -6.99 -39.20
CA GLY A 330 -7.10 -6.80 -39.60
C GLY A 330 -7.28 -5.64 -40.58
N PRO A 331 -8.45 -5.50 -41.24
CA PRO A 331 -9.15 -4.21 -41.15
C PRO A 331 -10.69 -4.26 -41.25
N SER A 332 -11.28 -3.08 -40.96
CA SER A 332 -12.66 -2.62 -41.26
C SER A 332 -13.74 -3.07 -40.25
N GLY A 333 -14.60 -2.22 -39.68
CA GLY A 333 -15.00 -0.84 -39.97
C GLY A 333 -16.53 -0.81 -40.05
N GLU A 334 -17.23 -0.16 -39.11
CA GLU A 334 -18.64 0.26 -39.28
C GLU A 334 -19.06 1.26 -38.19
N LYS A 335 -19.82 2.28 -38.63
CA LYS A 335 -20.40 3.38 -37.87
C LYS A 335 -21.91 3.10 -37.61
N PRO A 336 -22.60 3.87 -36.75
CA PRO A 336 -23.71 3.40 -35.90
C PRO A 336 -25.08 3.45 -36.59
N PRO A 337 -26.09 2.69 -36.12
CA PRO A 337 -27.47 2.95 -36.47
C PRO A 337 -28.10 4.00 -35.55
N GLU A 338 -28.86 4.91 -36.16
CA GLU A 338 -29.89 5.71 -35.50
C GLU A 338 -30.93 4.82 -34.82
N SER A 339 -31.34 5.15 -33.59
CA SER A 339 -32.67 4.80 -33.09
C SER A 339 -33.10 5.86 -32.08
N HIS A 340 -33.99 6.76 -32.49
CA HIS A 340 -35.41 6.66 -32.16
C HIS A 340 -35.71 6.89 -30.67
N SER A 341 -36.16 8.12 -30.42
CA SER A 341 -37.06 8.48 -29.34
C SER A 341 -38.15 7.42 -29.16
N TYR A 342 -38.19 6.80 -27.98
CA TYR A 342 -39.40 6.24 -27.40
C TYR A 342 -39.44 6.66 -25.93
N GLY A 343 -40.36 7.59 -25.64
CA GLY A 343 -40.66 8.06 -24.30
C GLY A 343 -41.38 7.01 -23.46
N GLY A 344 -41.24 7.15 -22.14
CA GLY A 344 -41.89 6.25 -21.19
C GLY A 344 -41.60 6.58 -19.72
N GLY A 345 -41.88 7.83 -19.31
CA GLY A 345 -42.31 8.16 -17.95
C GLY A 345 -41.29 8.09 -16.82
N PHE A 346 -40.64 9.23 -16.53
CA PHE A 346 -40.66 9.93 -15.23
C PHE A 346 -40.07 11.33 -15.46
N ASN A 347 -40.91 12.31 -15.82
CA ASN A 347 -40.52 13.73 -15.79
C ASN A 347 -40.48 14.19 -14.33
N THR A 348 -39.39 13.86 -13.62
CA THR A 348 -39.04 14.45 -12.31
C THR A 348 -38.33 15.80 -12.45
N VAL A 349 -38.09 16.24 -13.69
CA VAL A 349 -37.24 17.40 -14.01
C VAL A 349 -37.99 18.73 -13.87
N GLU A 350 -39.32 18.73 -13.94
CA GLU A 350 -40.13 19.97 -13.92
C GLU A 350 -40.41 20.50 -12.50
N ASN A 351 -40.07 19.76 -11.44
CA ASN A 351 -40.32 20.15 -10.04
C ASN A 351 -39.06 20.53 -9.25
N LEU A 352 -37.94 20.78 -9.92
CA LEU A 352 -36.72 21.24 -9.25
C LEU A 352 -36.84 22.75 -8.97
N PRO A 353 -36.51 23.23 -7.74
CA PRO A 353 -36.44 24.66 -7.47
C PRO A 353 -35.54 25.34 -8.51
N ILE A 354 -35.94 26.53 -8.97
CA ILE A 354 -35.35 27.21 -10.12
C ILE A 354 -33.83 27.43 -9.96
N GLU A 355 -33.37 27.51 -8.71
CA GLU A 355 -31.98 27.64 -8.30
C GLU A 355 -31.11 26.43 -8.72
N PHE A 356 -31.69 25.24 -8.84
CA PHE A 356 -30.97 24.03 -9.23
C PHE A 356 -31.03 23.74 -10.73
N TYR A 357 -31.97 24.35 -11.45
CA TYR A 357 -32.13 24.15 -12.88
C TYR A 357 -30.87 24.59 -13.66
N HIS A 358 -30.24 25.65 -13.19
CA HIS A 358 -28.98 26.17 -13.73
C HIS A 358 -27.82 25.16 -13.65
N TYR A 359 -27.71 24.47 -12.52
CA TYR A 359 -26.64 23.49 -12.30
C TYR A 359 -26.81 22.23 -13.16
N TYR A 360 -28.04 21.70 -13.26
CA TYR A 360 -28.30 20.44 -13.97
C TYR A 360 -28.50 20.60 -15.48
N HIS A 361 -29.06 21.74 -15.93
CA HIS A 361 -29.44 21.94 -17.34
C HIS A 361 -28.76 23.14 -18.01
N GLY A 362 -28.11 24.02 -17.25
CA GLY A 362 -27.45 25.21 -17.82
C GLY A 362 -26.36 24.85 -18.82
N SER A 363 -25.59 23.80 -18.54
CA SER A 363 -24.51 23.31 -19.41
C SER A 363 -24.97 22.78 -20.77
N SER A 364 -26.27 22.49 -20.95
CA SER A 364 -26.83 22.05 -22.23
C SER A 364 -27.02 23.21 -23.21
N ASN A 365 -27.18 24.44 -22.69
CA ASN A 365 -27.53 25.62 -23.48
C ASN A 365 -26.48 26.75 -23.40
N ASP A 366 -25.59 26.73 -22.41
CA ASP A 366 -24.55 27.74 -22.22
C ASP A 366 -23.21 27.10 -21.79
N MET A 367 -22.16 27.45 -22.52
CA MET A 367 -20.80 26.97 -22.28
C MET A 367 -20.20 27.59 -21.01
N GLY A 368 -20.59 28.81 -20.65
CA GLY A 368 -20.16 29.48 -19.42
C GLY A 368 -20.56 28.68 -18.19
N THR A 369 -21.79 28.21 -18.16
CA THR A 369 -22.30 27.33 -17.08
C THR A 369 -21.57 26.00 -16.99
N LEU A 370 -21.25 25.37 -18.12
CA LEU A 370 -20.48 24.13 -18.12
C LEU A 370 -19.09 24.35 -17.49
N ILE A 371 -18.44 25.47 -17.81
CA ILE A 371 -17.13 25.85 -17.23
C ILE A 371 -17.25 26.12 -15.73
N GLU A 372 -18.30 26.81 -15.28
CA GLU A 372 -18.53 27.08 -13.87
C GLU A 372 -18.76 25.80 -13.07
N VAL A 373 -19.65 24.93 -13.53
CA VAL A 373 -19.88 23.61 -12.91
C VAL A 373 -18.56 22.83 -12.86
N ARG A 374 -17.79 22.82 -13.96
CA ARG A 374 -16.49 22.13 -14.00
C ARG A 374 -15.49 22.69 -13.00
N ARG A 375 -15.41 24.02 -12.85
CA ARG A 375 -14.53 24.68 -11.86
C ARG A 375 -14.91 24.32 -10.43
N VAL A 376 -16.19 24.19 -10.13
CA VAL A 376 -16.66 23.74 -8.80
C VAL A 376 -16.22 22.29 -8.54
N TRP A 377 -16.34 21.41 -9.54
CA TRP A 377 -15.85 20.03 -9.43
C TRP A 377 -14.33 19.94 -9.28
N ASP A 378 -13.57 20.80 -9.97
CA ASP A 378 -12.11 20.85 -9.84
C ASP A 378 -11.67 21.20 -8.40
N ALA A 379 -12.50 21.88 -7.60
CA ALA A 379 -12.23 22.12 -6.18
C ALA A 379 -12.24 20.84 -5.33
N TYR A 380 -12.94 19.79 -5.76
CA TYR A 380 -13.00 18.48 -5.09
C TYR A 380 -12.01 17.46 -5.68
N LEU A 381 -11.54 17.69 -6.91
CA LEU A 381 -10.64 16.78 -7.64
C LEU A 381 -9.15 17.15 -7.51
N ARG A 382 -8.81 18.36 -7.04
CA ARG A 382 -7.42 18.79 -6.87
C ARG A 382 -6.76 18.17 -5.63
N PRO A 383 -5.44 17.88 -5.68
CA PRO A 383 -4.68 17.48 -4.49
C PRO A 383 -4.71 18.62 -3.45
N GLY A 384 -5.35 18.39 -2.30
CA GLY A 384 -5.55 19.39 -1.24
C GLY A 384 -6.88 20.15 -1.27
N GLY A 385 -7.77 19.86 -2.23
CA GLY A 385 -9.18 20.28 -2.18
C GLY A 385 -9.94 19.61 -1.03
N SER A 386 -11.12 20.14 -0.67
CA SER A 386 -12.00 19.42 0.28
C SER A 386 -12.29 18.04 -0.29
N ARG A 387 -11.70 17.00 0.31
CA ARG A 387 -11.90 15.60 -0.08
C ARG A 387 -13.39 15.36 -0.31
N ILE A 388 -13.70 14.53 -1.31
CA ILE A 388 -15.04 13.98 -1.55
C ILE A 388 -15.74 13.82 -0.21
N PRO A 389 -16.92 14.44 0.00
CA PRO A 389 -17.53 14.46 1.31
C PRO A 389 -17.58 13.02 1.86
N GLY A 390 -16.98 12.78 3.03
CA GLY A 390 -16.85 11.43 3.63
C GLY A 390 -18.18 10.71 3.91
N HIS A 391 -19.29 11.36 3.57
CA HIS A 391 -20.64 10.83 3.48
C HIS A 391 -21.01 10.74 2.00
N TRP A 392 -20.35 9.85 1.25
CA TRP A 392 -20.87 9.45 -0.05
C TRP A 392 -22.29 8.90 0.19
N ILE A 393 -23.31 9.62 -0.28
CA ILE A 393 -24.69 9.17 -0.19
C ILE A 393 -24.74 7.92 -1.04
N GLN A 394 -24.96 6.76 -0.40
CA GLN A 394 -25.13 5.51 -1.13
C GLN A 394 -26.31 5.72 -2.09
N PRO A 395 -26.10 5.64 -3.42
CA PRO A 395 -27.19 5.87 -4.35
C PRO A 395 -28.29 4.86 -4.06
N PRO A 396 -29.57 5.24 -4.23
CA PRO A 396 -30.66 4.29 -4.15
C PRO A 396 -30.39 3.12 -5.09
N ARG A 397 -30.96 1.95 -4.76
CA ARG A 397 -30.81 0.78 -5.63
C ARG A 397 -31.24 1.15 -7.05
N PRO A 398 -30.55 0.63 -8.09
CA PRO A 398 -30.92 0.87 -9.47
C PRO A 398 -32.41 0.64 -9.66
N ALA A 399 -33.08 1.55 -10.35
CA ALA A 399 -34.53 1.50 -10.53
C ALA A 399 -34.98 0.29 -11.38
N ASP A 400 -34.05 -0.36 -12.08
CA ASP A 400 -34.30 -1.51 -12.95
C ASP A 400 -33.13 -2.51 -12.88
N ASP A 401 -33.45 -3.80 -13.02
CA ASP A 401 -32.51 -4.91 -12.99
C ASP A 401 -31.52 -4.84 -14.15
N THR A 402 -31.95 -4.26 -15.28
CA THR A 402 -31.09 -3.99 -16.43
C THR A 402 -29.91 -3.08 -16.04
N TRP A 403 -30.18 -1.99 -15.32
CA TRP A 403 -29.14 -1.08 -14.83
C TRP A 403 -28.26 -1.72 -13.75
N ALA A 404 -28.85 -2.55 -12.89
CA ALA A 404 -28.10 -3.30 -11.88
C ALA A 404 -27.09 -4.26 -12.52
N SER A 405 -27.43 -4.87 -13.67
CA SER A 405 -26.55 -5.82 -14.36
C SER A 405 -25.25 -5.19 -14.89
N TYR A 406 -25.28 -3.90 -15.26
CA TYR A 406 -24.08 -3.18 -15.71
C TYR A 406 -23.15 -2.75 -14.57
N LEU A 407 -23.64 -2.71 -13.32
CA LEU A 407 -22.84 -2.32 -12.15
C LEU A 407 -22.14 -3.51 -11.49
N VAL A 408 -22.58 -4.74 -11.77
CA VAL A 408 -21.93 -5.95 -11.29
C VAL A 408 -20.99 -6.44 -12.37
N LYS A 409 -19.66 -6.29 -12.17
CA LYS A 409 -18.68 -6.89 -13.08
C LYS A 409 -18.92 -8.41 -13.12
N PRO A 410 -18.99 -9.04 -14.31
CA PRO A 410 -19.03 -10.49 -14.40
C PRO A 410 -17.75 -11.07 -13.79
N LYS A 411 -17.90 -12.15 -13.03
CA LYS A 411 -16.80 -12.90 -12.42
C LYS A 411 -15.92 -13.57 -13.45
#